data_AF-A0A954UV48-F1
#
_entry.id   AF-A0A954UV48-F1
#
_cell.length_a   1.000
_cell.length_b   1.000
_cell.length_c   1.000
_cell.angle_alpha   90.00
_cell.angle_beta   90.00
_cell.angle_gamma   90.00
#
_symmetry.space_group_name_H-M   'P 1'
#
loop_
_entity.id
_entity.type
_entity.pdbx_description
1 polymer ?
#
loop_
_entity_poly.entity_id
_entity_poly.type
_entity_poly.pdbx_seq_one_letter_code
_entity_poly.pdbx_strand_id
1 'polypeptide(L)'
;MFEGECIRYLDEVGHLLHLDHGPCGVDGPTDPVRWEDDLIASKAEVPRKCVNCVFLAVDRIHGIHCTKDADKWGDFHRGLDWGAWEPECIHLELPLPKVTTKALSLFARQNDVMAFINEHRRINPGLSVEEAKADFAHFRSILDGRG
;
A
#
# COMPACT_ATOMS: atom_id res chain seq x y z
N MET A 1 1.87 -4.28 -9.70
CA MET A 1 2.85 -3.31 -9.16
C MET A 1 2.22 -2.72 -7.91
N PHE A 2 2.60 -3.19 -6.72
CA PHE A 2 1.95 -2.79 -5.47
C PHE A 2 2.53 -1.46 -4.97
N GLU A 3 2.04 -0.36 -5.54
CA GLU A 3 1.95 0.89 -4.79
C GLU A 3 0.92 0.66 -3.69
N GLY A 4 1.41 0.26 -2.51
CA GLY A 4 0.60 0.29 -1.30
C GLY A 4 0.21 1.73 -1.05
N GLU A 5 -1.03 2.06 -1.39
CA GLU A 5 -1.61 3.38 -1.24
C GLU A 5 -1.44 3.89 0.19
N CYS A 6 -0.58 4.90 0.39
CA CYS A 6 -0.68 5.78 1.53
C CYS A 6 -1.57 6.96 1.13
N ILE A 7 -2.88 6.77 1.17
CA ILE A 7 -3.82 7.89 1.26
C ILE A 7 -4.56 7.73 2.57
N ARG A 8 -4.09 8.45 3.59
CA ARG A 8 -4.85 8.68 4.81
C ARG A 8 -5.07 10.18 4.95
N TYR A 9 -6.29 10.58 4.65
CA TYR A 9 -6.80 11.92 4.86
C TYR A 9 -8.25 11.73 5.30
N LEU A 10 -8.48 11.76 6.61
CA LEU A 10 -9.85 11.80 7.14
C LEU A 10 -9.87 12.77 8.31
N ASP A 11 -9.90 14.03 7.90
CA ASP A 11 -10.40 15.19 8.61
C ASP A 11 -9.53 15.73 9.77
N GLU A 12 -9.10 16.98 9.56
CA GLU A 12 -8.90 18.02 10.57
C GLU A 12 -8.72 17.51 12.01
N VAL A 13 -7.45 17.38 12.44
CA VAL A 13 -7.02 17.51 13.84
C VAL A 13 -7.94 16.79 14.86
N GLY A 14 -7.86 15.45 14.93
CA GLY A 14 -8.66 14.71 15.92
C GLY A 14 -8.12 13.36 16.40
N HIS A 15 -7.48 12.54 15.56
CA HIS A 15 -7.07 11.18 15.93
C HIS A 15 -5.85 10.69 15.11
N LEU A 16 -4.68 11.28 15.37
CA LEU A 16 -3.41 11.01 14.68
C LEU A 16 -3.00 9.52 14.74
N LEU A 17 -2.89 8.87 13.58
CA LEU A 17 -2.05 7.67 13.40
C LEU A 17 -0.77 8.04 12.63
N HIS A 18 0.34 7.43 13.01
CA HIS A 18 1.73 7.76 12.63
C HIS A 18 2.09 7.63 11.12
N LEU A 19 1.18 7.33 10.19
CA LEU A 19 1.52 6.89 8.82
C LEU A 19 0.82 7.71 7.69
N ASP A 20 0.33 8.92 7.99
CA ASP A 20 -0.72 9.58 7.19
C ASP A 20 -0.23 10.77 6.35
N HIS A 21 0.64 10.54 5.37
CA HIS A 21 0.73 11.42 4.18
C HIS A 21 1.14 10.58 3.00
N GLY A 22 0.36 10.69 1.92
CA GLY A 22 0.69 10.48 0.51
C GLY A 22 1.54 9.26 0.08
N PRO A 23 1.40 8.78 -1.16
CA PRO A 23 2.36 7.83 -1.69
C PRO A 23 3.77 8.43 -1.65
N CYS A 24 4.75 7.63 -1.21
CA CYS A 24 6.14 8.05 -1.27
C CYS A 24 6.57 8.19 -2.73
N GLY A 25 6.71 9.42 -3.23
CA GLY A 25 7.25 9.73 -4.57
C GLY A 25 8.75 9.46 -4.76
N VAL A 26 9.31 8.48 -4.05
CA VAL A 26 10.58 7.85 -4.43
C VAL A 26 10.21 6.65 -5.28
N ASP A 27 10.69 6.64 -6.52
CA ASP A 27 10.44 5.56 -7.47
C ASP A 27 11.24 4.32 -7.09
N GLY A 28 10.59 3.17 -7.22
CA GLY A 28 11.25 1.88 -7.07
C GLY A 28 10.37 0.81 -6.44
N PRO A 29 10.89 -0.43 -6.34
CA PRO A 29 10.11 -1.56 -5.82
C PRO A 29 9.81 -1.42 -4.33
N THR A 30 8.61 -1.85 -3.92
CA THR A 30 8.10 -1.75 -2.54
C THR A 30 8.12 -3.07 -1.80
N ASP A 31 8.62 -4.14 -2.42
CA ASP A 31 8.75 -5.44 -1.79
C ASP A 31 9.68 -5.36 -0.56
N PRO A 32 9.35 -6.06 0.53
CA PRO A 32 10.16 -6.06 1.75
C PRO A 32 11.49 -6.78 1.48
N VAL A 33 12.59 -6.13 1.85
CA VAL A 33 13.94 -6.70 1.83
C VAL A 33 14.59 -6.49 3.17
N ARG A 34 15.43 -7.44 3.58
CA ARG A 34 16.23 -7.29 4.79
C ARG A 34 17.22 -6.16 4.61
N TRP A 35 17.18 -5.22 5.53
CA TRP A 35 18.15 -4.15 5.60
C TRP A 35 19.21 -4.50 6.64
N GLU A 36 20.45 -4.57 6.19
CA GLU A 36 21.62 -4.80 7.02
C GLU A 36 22.58 -3.62 6.81
N ASP A 37 23.08 -3.04 7.90
CA ASP A 37 24.15 -2.05 7.87
C ASP A 37 25.31 -2.54 8.73
N ASP A 38 26.53 -2.14 8.36
CA ASP A 38 27.79 -2.62 8.92
C ASP A 38 27.92 -2.35 10.43
N LEU A 39 27.12 -1.43 10.97
CA LEU A 39 27.11 -0.99 12.36
C LEU A 39 25.94 -1.54 13.19
N ILE A 40 24.83 -1.94 12.55
CA ILE A 40 23.60 -2.38 13.22
C ILE A 40 23.05 -3.59 12.47
N ALA A 41 23.19 -4.78 13.09
CA ALA A 41 22.48 -5.98 12.65
C ALA A 41 20.99 -5.90 13.04
N SER A 42 20.27 -4.92 12.50
CA SER A 42 18.82 -4.85 12.64
C SER A 42 18.20 -5.91 11.73
N LYS A 43 17.42 -6.83 12.29
CA LYS A 43 16.60 -7.78 11.51
C LYS A 43 15.32 -7.09 11.03
N ALA A 44 15.46 -5.94 10.38
CA ALA A 44 14.33 -5.17 9.91
C ALA A 44 14.13 -5.39 8.41
N GLU A 45 12.87 -5.42 8.00
CA GLU A 45 12.48 -5.46 6.61
C GLU A 45 11.99 -4.07 6.21
N VAL A 46 12.62 -3.51 5.17
CA VAL A 46 12.26 -2.21 4.60
C VAL A 46 11.88 -2.39 3.14
N PRO A 47 11.11 -1.48 2.53
CA PRO A 47 10.86 -1.50 1.09
C PRO A 47 12.18 -1.45 0.32
N ARG A 48 12.32 -2.25 -0.75
CA ARG A 48 13.54 -2.29 -1.57
C ARG A 48 13.98 -0.90 -2.05
N LYS A 49 13.04 -0.03 -2.42
CA LYS A 49 13.32 1.36 -2.81
C LYS A 49 13.93 2.22 -1.70
N CYS A 50 13.73 1.83 -0.43
CA CYS A 50 14.23 2.56 0.72
C CYS A 50 15.69 2.23 1.03
N VAL A 51 16.23 1.08 0.61
CA VAL A 51 17.58 0.61 0.97
C VAL A 51 18.67 1.64 0.66
N ASN A 52 18.56 2.32 -0.48
CA ASN A 52 19.51 3.35 -0.93
C ASN A 52 18.87 4.75 -0.94
N CYS A 53 17.74 4.93 -0.26
CA CYS A 53 17.02 6.19 -0.25
C CYS A 53 17.75 7.21 0.63
N VAL A 54 17.94 8.43 0.13
CA VAL A 54 18.56 9.54 0.87
C VAL A 54 17.78 9.96 2.13
N PHE A 55 16.51 9.57 2.21
CA PHE A 55 15.62 9.85 3.34
C PHE A 55 15.57 8.71 4.36
N LEU A 56 16.29 7.60 4.12
CA LEU A 56 16.42 6.54 5.10
C LEU A 56 17.37 6.99 6.21
N ALA A 57 16.91 6.95 7.46
CA ALA A 57 17.73 7.28 8.62
C ALA A 57 17.60 6.20 9.68
N VAL A 58 18.64 6.07 10.49
CA VAL A 58 18.71 5.10 11.59
C VAL A 58 19.26 5.78 12.83
N ASP A 59 18.52 5.68 13.93
CA ASP A 59 18.99 6.13 15.23
C ASP A 59 18.54 5.18 16.35
N ARG A 60 19.09 5.38 17.55
CA ARG A 60 18.88 4.47 18.70
C ARG A 60 17.48 4.58 19.33
N ILE A 61 16.80 5.70 19.12
CA ILE A 61 15.49 6.03 19.69
C ILE A 61 14.38 5.55 18.76
N HIS A 62 14.47 5.86 17.47
CA HIS A 62 13.43 5.59 16.48
C HIS A 62 13.69 4.34 15.62
N GLY A 63 14.89 3.75 15.70
CA GLY A 63 15.28 2.66 14.80
C GLY A 63 15.35 3.15 13.35
N ILE A 64 14.93 2.30 12.41
CA ILE A 64 14.93 2.61 10.98
C ILE A 64 13.67 3.40 10.63
N HIS A 65 13.85 4.60 10.07
CA HIS A 65 12.74 5.51 9.78
C HIS A 65 12.98 6.37 8.54
N CYS A 66 11.91 6.98 8.02
CA CYS A 66 11.94 7.88 6.87
C CYS A 66 11.89 9.35 7.32
N THR A 67 12.80 10.17 6.78
CA THR A 67 12.90 11.61 7.05
C THR A 67 12.32 12.51 5.95
N LYS A 68 11.73 11.92 4.90
CA LYS A 68 11.27 12.65 3.70
C LYS A 68 10.31 13.80 4.00
N ASP A 69 9.46 13.64 5.01
CA ASP A 69 8.45 14.63 5.42
C ASP A 69 8.76 15.17 6.84
N ALA A 70 10.02 15.16 7.28
CA ALA A 70 10.40 15.63 8.62
C ALA A 70 10.01 17.10 8.85
N ASP A 71 9.94 17.90 7.79
CA ASP A 71 9.43 19.28 7.80
C ASP A 71 7.95 19.38 8.19
N LYS A 72 7.16 18.34 7.91
CA LYS A 72 5.73 18.28 8.23
C LYS A 72 5.46 17.61 9.58
N TRP A 73 6.26 16.61 9.93
CA TRP A 73 6.04 15.78 11.12
C TRP A 73 6.91 16.16 12.32
N GLY A 74 7.90 17.04 12.15
CA GLY A 74 8.87 17.39 13.19
C GLY A 74 9.63 16.16 13.66
N ASP A 75 9.60 15.92 14.98
CA ASP A 75 10.26 14.77 15.63
C ASP A 75 9.48 13.45 15.46
N PHE A 76 8.29 13.46 14.85
CA PHE A 76 7.48 12.27 14.62
C PHE A 76 7.86 11.56 13.32
N HIS A 77 9.01 10.90 13.32
CA HIS A 77 9.49 10.17 12.15
C HIS A 77 8.66 8.93 11.80
N ARG A 78 8.62 8.55 10.51
CA ARG A 78 7.92 7.35 10.04
C ARG A 78 8.76 6.10 10.23
N GLY A 79 8.40 5.25 11.17
CA GLY A 79 9.02 3.93 11.31
C GLY A 79 8.93 3.13 10.00
N LEU A 80 10.06 2.59 9.56
CA LEU A 80 10.21 1.77 8.36
C LEU A 80 10.46 0.30 8.69
N ASP A 81 10.61 -0.06 9.96
CA ASP A 81 10.59 -1.46 10.38
C ASP A 81 9.15 -1.99 10.28
N TRP A 82 8.88 -2.66 9.16
CA TRP A 82 7.57 -3.25 8.91
C TRP A 82 7.36 -4.51 9.76
N GLY A 83 8.39 -5.12 10.36
CA GLY A 83 8.22 -6.37 11.11
C GLY A 83 7.44 -7.43 10.32
N ALA A 84 6.40 -8.02 10.91
CA ALA A 84 5.46 -8.94 10.24
C ALA A 84 4.22 -8.23 9.67
N TRP A 85 4.29 -6.92 9.45
CA TRP A 85 3.17 -6.12 8.96
C TRP A 85 2.83 -6.48 7.52
N GLU A 86 1.62 -6.98 7.32
CA GLU A 86 0.97 -7.14 6.01
C GLU A 86 -0.23 -6.17 5.99
N PRO A 87 -0.45 -5.41 4.90
CA PRO A 87 -1.67 -4.63 4.78
C PRO A 87 -2.90 -5.54 4.86
N GLU A 88 -3.84 -5.21 5.76
CA GLU A 88 -5.11 -5.95 5.91
C GLU A 88 -5.89 -6.07 4.59
N CYS A 89 -5.70 -5.13 3.66
CA CYS A 89 -6.19 -5.21 2.30
C CYS A 89 -5.35 -4.30 1.40
N ILE A 90 -4.91 -4.83 0.25
CA ILE A 90 -4.32 -4.02 -0.81
C ILE A 90 -5.48 -3.45 -1.62
N HIS A 91 -5.60 -2.12 -1.68
CA HIS A 91 -6.51 -1.51 -2.64
C HIS A 91 -5.93 -1.67 -4.05
N LEU A 92 -6.79 -2.08 -4.97
CA LEU A 92 -6.46 -2.28 -6.37
C LEU A 92 -7.38 -1.37 -7.17
N GLU A 93 -6.84 -0.68 -8.17
CA GLU A 93 -7.60 0.17 -9.07
C GLU A 93 -7.81 -0.52 -10.43
N LEU A 94 -9.01 -0.37 -11.00
CA LEU A 94 -9.29 -0.71 -12.39
C LEU A 94 -8.83 0.42 -13.32
N PRO A 95 -8.46 0.11 -14.58
CA PRO A 95 -8.13 1.13 -15.55
C PRO A 95 -9.29 2.10 -15.79
N LEU A 96 -8.96 3.39 -15.93
CA LEU A 96 -9.93 4.41 -16.34
C LEU A 96 -10.64 3.99 -17.64
N PRO A 97 -11.96 4.21 -17.77
CA PRO A 97 -12.82 5.05 -16.92
C PRO A 97 -13.53 4.31 -15.76
N LYS A 98 -13.14 3.06 -15.45
CA LYS A 98 -13.85 2.25 -14.46
C LYS A 98 -13.59 2.76 -13.04
N VAL A 99 -14.67 3.00 -12.30
CA VAL A 99 -14.63 3.36 -10.90
C VAL A 99 -14.33 2.12 -10.07
N THR A 100 -13.50 2.30 -9.04
CA THR A 100 -13.08 1.21 -8.15
C THR A 100 -13.39 1.55 -6.69
N THR A 101 -13.77 0.55 -5.90
CA THR A 101 -14.01 0.70 -4.46
C THR A 101 -13.20 -0.32 -3.67
N LYS A 102 -12.91 -0.02 -2.40
CA LYS A 102 -12.21 -0.95 -1.49
C LYS A 102 -12.92 -2.31 -1.39
N ALA A 103 -14.24 -2.32 -1.53
CA ALA A 103 -15.04 -3.54 -1.53
C ALA A 103 -14.66 -4.50 -2.66
N LEU A 104 -14.32 -4.00 -3.86
CA LEU A 104 -13.88 -4.85 -4.97
C LEU A 104 -12.58 -5.60 -4.64
N SER A 105 -11.59 -4.92 -4.06
CA SER A 105 -10.34 -5.55 -3.64
C SER A 105 -10.58 -6.61 -2.56
N LEU A 106 -11.49 -6.32 -1.61
CA LEU A 106 -11.88 -7.26 -0.56
C LEU A 106 -12.57 -8.51 -1.13
N PHE A 107 -13.54 -8.35 -2.03
CA PHE A 107 -14.25 -9.48 -2.64
C PHE A 107 -13.32 -10.33 -3.52
N ALA A 108 -12.37 -9.70 -4.23
CA ALA A 108 -11.34 -10.42 -4.97
C ALA A 108 -10.40 -11.22 -4.05
N ARG A 109 -10.02 -10.67 -2.89
CA ARG A 109 -9.21 -11.39 -1.88
C ARG A 109 -9.96 -12.59 -1.31
N GLN A 110 -11.25 -12.43 -1.02
CA GLN A 110 -12.11 -13.49 -0.46
C GLN A 110 -12.58 -14.52 -1.50
N ASN A 111 -12.24 -14.32 -2.77
CA ASN A 111 -12.71 -15.11 -3.90
C ASN A 111 -14.25 -15.12 -4.04
N ASP A 112 -14.91 -14.04 -3.61
CA ASP A 112 -16.36 -13.86 -3.72
C ASP A 112 -16.71 -13.19 -5.06
N VAL A 113 -16.81 -14.01 -6.09
CA VAL A 113 -17.11 -13.59 -7.47
C VAL A 113 -18.46 -12.87 -7.55
N MET A 114 -19.46 -13.32 -6.78
CA MET A 114 -20.81 -12.78 -6.88
C MET A 114 -20.90 -11.40 -6.23
N ALA A 115 -20.32 -11.21 -5.04
CA ALA A 115 -20.24 -9.91 -4.39
C ALA A 115 -19.43 -8.92 -5.25
N PHE A 116 -18.33 -9.37 -5.86
CA PHE A 116 -17.55 -8.55 -6.78
C PHE A 116 -18.37 -8.08 -7.97
N ILE A 117 -19.04 -8.99 -8.69
CA ILE A 117 -19.84 -8.62 -9.88
C ILE A 117 -20.97 -7.66 -9.51
N ASN A 118 -21.63 -7.89 -8.38
CA ASN A 118 -22.72 -7.03 -7.92
C ASN A 118 -22.23 -5.61 -7.61
N GLU A 119 -21.15 -5.48 -6.85
CA GLU A 119 -20.56 -4.18 -6.52
C GLU A 119 -20.01 -3.48 -7.78
N HIS A 120 -19.29 -4.22 -8.62
CA HIS A 120 -18.69 -3.69 -9.84
C HIS A 120 -19.74 -3.08 -10.78
N ARG A 121 -20.85 -3.78 -11.00
CA ARG A 121 -21.94 -3.29 -11.86
C ARG A 121 -22.79 -2.21 -11.20
N ARG A 122 -22.84 -2.16 -9.86
CA ARG A 122 -23.49 -1.08 -9.10
C ARG A 122 -22.74 0.24 -9.28
N ILE A 123 -21.40 0.22 -9.23
CA ILE A 123 -20.57 1.43 -9.34
C ILE A 123 -20.22 1.79 -10.79
N ASN A 124 -20.18 0.81 -11.70
CA ASN A 124 -19.95 1.00 -13.13
C ASN A 124 -21.20 0.58 -13.93
N PRO A 125 -22.26 1.43 -13.96
CA PRO A 125 -23.48 1.11 -14.66
C PRO A 125 -23.23 0.96 -16.17
N GLY A 126 -23.81 -0.08 -16.76
CA GLY A 126 -23.67 -0.39 -18.19
C GLY A 126 -22.61 -1.44 -18.53
N LEU A 127 -21.74 -1.83 -17.58
CA LEU A 127 -20.80 -2.92 -17.78
C LEU A 127 -21.48 -4.30 -17.71
N SER A 128 -21.01 -5.20 -18.57
CA SER A 128 -21.48 -6.58 -18.68
C SER A 128 -20.99 -7.46 -17.52
N VAL A 129 -21.62 -8.63 -17.36
CA VAL A 129 -21.16 -9.64 -16.40
C VAL A 129 -19.82 -10.22 -16.85
N GLU A 130 -19.60 -10.34 -18.16
CA GLU A 130 -18.37 -10.80 -18.78
C GLU A 130 -17.19 -9.86 -18.46
N GLU A 131 -17.39 -8.55 -18.59
CA GLU A 131 -16.39 -7.55 -18.19
C GLU A 131 -16.08 -7.62 -16.69
N ALA A 132 -17.11 -7.72 -15.84
CA ALA A 132 -16.91 -7.84 -14.40
C ALA A 132 -16.12 -9.10 -14.02
N LYS A 133 -16.31 -10.21 -14.74
CA LYS A 133 -15.52 -11.44 -14.55
C LYS A 133 -14.07 -11.27 -15.02
N ALA A 134 -13.83 -10.56 -16.11
CA ALA A 134 -12.49 -10.27 -16.61
C ALA A 134 -11.72 -9.38 -15.61
N ASP A 135 -12.39 -8.35 -15.08
CA ASP A 135 -11.83 -7.45 -14.07
C ASP A 135 -11.54 -8.17 -12.74
N PHE A 136 -12.43 -9.09 -12.33
CA PHE A 136 -12.17 -9.97 -11.19
C PHE A 136 -10.93 -10.85 -11.40
N ALA A 137 -10.80 -11.46 -12.59
CA ALA A 137 -9.64 -12.29 -12.92
C ALA A 137 -8.34 -11.48 -12.93
N HIS A 138 -8.40 -10.22 -13.36
CA HIS A 138 -7.27 -9.29 -13.29
C HIS A 138 -6.88 -8.98 -11.83
N PHE A 139 -7.85 -8.71 -10.96
CA PHE A 139 -7.55 -8.51 -9.53
C PHE A 139 -6.91 -9.75 -8.90
N ARG A 140 -7.43 -10.95 -9.23
CA ARG A 140 -6.87 -12.23 -8.78
C ARG A 140 -5.45 -12.45 -9.29
N SER A 141 -5.14 -12.11 -10.55
CA SER A 141 -3.78 -12.29 -11.08
C SER A 141 -2.76 -11.42 -10.36
N ILE A 142 -3.15 -10.20 -9.97
CA ILE A 142 -2.30 -9.29 -9.17
C ILE A 142 -2.10 -9.86 -7.76
N LEU A 143 -3.19 -10.30 -7.10
CA LEU A 143 -3.13 -10.85 -5.74
C LEU A 143 -2.36 -12.18 -5.65
N ASP A 144 -2.45 -13.03 -6.69
CA ASP A 144 -1.75 -14.31 -6.75
C ASP A 144 -0.27 -14.18 -7.17
N GLY A 145 0.23 -12.95 -7.35
CA GLY A 145 1.63 -12.68 -7.74
C GLY A 145 1.97 -13.11 -9.17
N ARG A 146 0.97 -13.20 -10.06
CA ARG A 146 1.13 -13.63 -11.46
C ARG A 146 1.01 -12.48 -12.47
N GLY A 147 1.21 -11.24 -12.03
CA GLY A 147 1.10 -10.02 -12.82
C GLY A 147 2.43 -9.35 -13.10
#